data_AF-A0A2J1DXX8-F1
#
_entry.id   AF-A0A2J1DXX8-F1
#
_cell.length_a   1.000
_cell.length_b   1.000
_cell.length_c   1.000
_cell.angle_alpha   90.00
_cell.angle_beta   90.00
_cell.angle_gamma   90.00
#
_symmetry.space_group_name_H-M   'P 1'
#
loop_
_entity.id
_entity.type
_entity.pdbx_description
1 polymer ?
#
loop_
_entity_poly.entity_id
_entity_poly.type
_entity_poly.pdbx_seq_one_letter_code
_entity_poly.pdbx_strand_id
1 'polypeptide(L)'
;MGLVIQTPIGAVVHSGDFKLDYTPVDGKPTNLSRLAMLGSRGVLLLMSDSTHVELPGYTPSETVVGENIDRIIGAATGRVLVTTFASL
;
A
#
# COMPACT_ATOMS: atom_id res chain seq x y z
N MET A 1 -6.23 4.87 3.02
CA MET A 1 -6.16 6.34 2.81
C MET A 1 -5.50 6.95 4.05
N GLY A 2 -4.54 7.85 3.87
CA GLY A 2 -3.88 8.55 4.99
C GLY A 2 -4.54 9.89 5.34
N LEU A 3 -4.34 10.35 6.57
CA LEU A 3 -4.90 11.60 7.11
C LEU A 3 -3.79 12.50 7.64
N VAL A 4 -3.97 13.81 7.46
CA VAL A 4 -3.15 14.85 8.09
C VAL A 4 -4.07 15.69 8.97
N ILE A 5 -3.87 15.60 10.28
CA ILE A 5 -4.67 16.28 11.29
C ILE A 5 -3.87 17.49 11.76
N GLN A 6 -4.36 18.68 11.43
CA GLN A 6 -3.74 19.93 11.85
C GLN A 6 -4.22 20.30 13.25
N THR A 7 -3.29 20.57 14.16
CA THR A 7 -3.58 21.05 15.51
C THR A 7 -2.85 22.37 15.76
N PRO A 8 -3.24 23.17 16.76
CA PRO A 8 -2.55 24.40 17.11
C PRO A 8 -1.05 24.24 17.45
N ILE A 9 -0.62 23.02 17.81
CA ILE A 9 0.77 22.73 18.21
C ILE A 9 1.56 21.94 17.16
N GLY A 10 0.94 21.57 16.04
CA GLY A 10 1.60 20.85 14.95
C GLY A 10 0.73 19.83 14.23
N ALA A 11 1.27 19.24 13.18
CA ALA A 11 0.57 18.26 12.36
C ALA A 11 0.77 16.84 12.90
N VAL A 12 -0.34 16.09 13.04
CA VAL A 12 -0.33 14.64 13.25
C VAL A 12 -0.62 13.97 11.91
N VAL A 13 0.27 13.09 11.46
CA VAL A 13 0.09 12.30 10.24
C VAL A 13 -0.29 10.88 10.63
N HIS A 14 -1.42 10.40 10.13
CA HIS A 14 -1.84 9.01 10.27
C HIS A 14 -1.77 8.35 8.89
N SER A 15 -0.89 7.37 8.70
CA SER A 15 -0.71 6.71 7.39
C SER A 15 -1.98 6.00 6.93
N GLY A 16 -2.73 5.46 7.89
CA GLY A 16 -3.70 4.38 7.63
C GLY A 16 -2.94 3.14 7.15
N ASP A 17 -3.68 2.13 6.69
CA ASP A 17 -3.08 0.94 6.08
C ASP A 17 -2.51 1.30 4.72
N PHE A 18 -1.25 0.94 4.47
CA PHE A 18 -0.57 1.28 3.23
C PHE A 18 0.55 0.29 2.87
N LYS A 19 0.85 0.22 1.57
CA LYS A 19 2.12 -0.29 1.02
C LYS A 19 2.63 0.70 -0.03
N LEU A 20 3.94 0.68 -0.29
CA LEU A 20 4.54 1.46 -1.38
C LEU A 20 4.58 0.63 -2.66
N ASP A 21 3.44 0.54 -3.33
CA ASP A 21 3.35 -0.08 -4.66
C ASP A 21 3.63 0.97 -5.76
N TYR A 22 4.65 0.71 -6.58
CA TYR A 22 5.04 1.60 -7.69
C TYR A 22 4.27 1.32 -8.99
N THR A 23 3.66 0.14 -9.09
CA THR A 23 2.89 -0.30 -10.26
C THR A 23 1.53 -0.85 -9.81
N PRO A 24 0.72 -0.08 -9.05
CA PRO A 24 -0.58 -0.60 -8.59
C PRO A 24 -1.50 -0.85 -9.78
N VAL A 25 -2.32 -1.90 -9.69
CA VAL A 25 -3.23 -2.33 -10.76
C VAL A 25 -4.26 -1.26 -11.16
N ASP A 26 -4.61 -0.35 -10.25
CA ASP A 26 -5.53 0.76 -10.52
C ASP A 26 -4.83 2.04 -11.01
N GLY A 27 -3.51 2.00 -11.17
CA GLY A 27 -2.69 3.11 -11.65
C GLY A 27 -2.54 4.27 -10.65
N LYS A 28 -2.88 4.10 -9.37
CA LYS A 28 -2.81 5.16 -8.35
C LYS A 28 -1.70 4.91 -7.32
N PRO A 29 -0.43 5.22 -7.65
CA PRO A 29 0.66 5.03 -6.71
C PRO A 29 0.54 5.99 -5.52
N THR A 30 1.19 5.62 -4.41
CA THR A 30 1.31 6.50 -3.25
C THR A 30 2.00 7.81 -3.65
N ASN A 31 1.42 8.94 -3.24
CA ASN A 31 1.96 10.26 -3.55
C ASN A 31 3.14 10.63 -2.62
N LEU A 32 4.33 10.11 -2.96
CA LEU A 32 5.56 10.34 -2.20
C LEU A 32 5.95 11.82 -2.14
N SER A 33 5.71 12.59 -3.21
CA SER A 33 6.01 14.03 -3.25
C SER A 33 5.20 14.81 -2.20
N ARG A 34 3.93 14.44 -1.98
CA ARG A 34 3.10 15.03 -0.93
C ARG A 34 3.60 14.64 0.46
N LEU A 35 4.02 13.40 0.66
CA LEU A 35 4.61 12.97 1.93
C LEU A 35 5.90 13.72 2.24
N ALA A 36 6.78 13.91 1.24
CA ALA A 36 8.00 14.70 1.39
C ALA A 36 7.70 16.16 1.75
N MET A 37 6.71 16.78 1.11
CA MET A 37 6.26 18.15 1.44
C MET A 37 5.69 18.25 2.86
N LEU A 38 4.99 17.21 3.35
CA LEU A 38 4.52 17.18 4.74
C LEU A 38 5.70 17.07 5.71
N GLY A 39 6.66 16.20 5.42
CA GLY A 39 7.89 16.06 6.21
C GLY A 39 8.69 17.37 6.29
N SER A 40 8.83 18.09 5.17
CA SER A 40 9.58 19.36 5.13
C SER A 40 8.91 20.49 5.91
N ARG A 41 7.60 20.43 6.11
CA ARG A 41 6.84 21.38 6.93
C ARG A 41 6.89 21.09 8.44
N GLY A 42 7.48 19.96 8.83
CA GLY A 42 7.50 19.48 10.20
C GLY A 42 6.25 18.68 10.56
N VAL A 43 6.46 17.46 11.04
CA VAL A 43 5.41 16.57 11.55
C VAL A 43 5.66 16.39 13.04
N LEU A 44 4.65 16.69 13.85
CA LEU A 44 4.73 16.55 15.31
C LEU A 44 4.67 15.08 15.72
N LEU A 45 3.77 14.31 15.10
CA LEU A 45 3.56 12.90 15.37
C LEU A 45 3.23 12.15 14.08
N LEU A 46 3.88 11.02 13.87
CA LEU A 46 3.54 10.05 12.83
C LEU A 46 2.95 8.79 13.48
N MET A 47 1.73 8.44 13.09
CA MET A 47 1.09 7.17 13.39
C MET A 47 1.15 6.32 12.12
N SER A 48 2.05 5.34 12.10
CA SER A 48 2.33 4.50 10.93
C SER A 48 1.79 3.08 11.12
N ASP A 49 1.28 2.51 10.04
CA ASP A 49 1.01 1.07 9.95
C ASP A 49 2.27 0.26 10.29
N SER A 50 2.10 -0.77 11.11
CA SER A 50 3.17 -1.65 11.61
C SER A 50 2.93 -3.12 11.24
N THR A 51 1.92 -3.43 10.43
CA THR A 51 1.48 -4.80 10.10
C THR A 51 2.62 -5.70 9.60
N HIS A 52 3.58 -5.14 8.86
CA HIS A 52 4.69 -5.88 8.27
C HIS A 52 6.08 -5.40 8.74
N VAL A 53 6.18 -4.74 9.89
CA VAL A 53 7.44 -4.12 10.36
C VAL A 53 8.59 -5.13 10.59
N GLU A 54 8.25 -6.38 10.88
CA GLU A 54 9.24 -7.46 11.11
C GLU A 54 9.77 -8.09 9.83
N LEU A 55 9.16 -7.81 8.67
CA LEU A 55 9.58 -8.38 7.40
C LEU A 55 10.65 -7.50 6.73
N PRO A 56 11.81 -8.06 6.34
CA PRO A 56 12.82 -7.31 5.62
C PRO A 56 12.41 -7.05 4.16
N GLY A 57 12.97 -6.01 3.57
CA GLY A 57 12.75 -5.69 2.16
C GLY A 57 11.49 -4.87 1.91
N TYR A 58 10.73 -5.23 0.88
CA TYR A 58 9.52 -4.52 0.46
C TYR A 58 8.44 -5.50 0.02
N THR A 59 7.17 -5.11 0.23
CA THR A 59 6.02 -5.86 -0.27
C THR A 59 5.98 -5.80 -1.80
N PRO A 60 5.92 -6.94 -2.51
CA PRO A 60 5.80 -6.96 -3.97
C PRO A 60 4.57 -6.20 -4.47
N SER A 61 4.67 -5.69 -5.70
CA SER A 61 3.55 -5.06 -6.40
C SER A 61 2.44 -6.06 -6.68
N GLU A 62 1.20 -5.57 -6.67
CA GLU A 62 0.04 -6.38 -7.03
C GLU A 62 0.10 -6.89 -8.48
N THR A 63 0.81 -6.20 -9.39
CA THR A 63 1.02 -6.69 -10.76
C THR A 63 1.70 -8.05 -10.79
N VAL A 64 2.66 -8.28 -9.88
CA VAL A 64 3.40 -9.56 -9.79
C VAL A 64 2.44 -10.71 -9.39
N VAL A 65 1.45 -10.40 -8.55
CA VAL A 65 0.40 -11.37 -8.20
C VAL A 65 -0.45 -11.68 -9.43
N GLY A 66 -0.86 -10.65 -10.17
CA GLY A 66 -1.61 -10.79 -11.42
C GLY A 66 -0.91 -11.65 -12.47
N GLU A 67 0.38 -11.40 -12.73
CA GLU A 67 1.20 -12.18 -13.67
C GLU A 67 1.29 -13.67 -13.26
N ASN A 68 1.42 -13.93 -11.96
CA ASN A 68 1.46 -15.31 -11.46
C ASN A 68 0.11 -16.01 -11.57
N ILE A 69 -0.98 -15.31 -11.25
CA ILE A 69 -2.34 -15.84 -11.40
C ILE A 69 -2.62 -16.17 -12.86
N ASP A 70 -2.29 -15.27 -13.80
CA ASP A 70 -2.47 -15.48 -15.24
C ASP A 70 -1.75 -16.73 -15.72
N ARG A 71 -0.47 -16.88 -15.35
CA ARG A 71 0.33 -18.07 -15.68
C ARG A 71 -0.26 -19.36 -15.11
N ILE A 72 -0.72 -19.34 -13.85
CA ILE A 72 -1.26 -20.53 -13.18
C ILE A 72 -2.60 -20.94 -13.79
N ILE A 73 -3.48 -19.96 -14.04
CA ILE A 73 -4.79 -20.22 -14.66
C ILE A 73 -4.61 -20.69 -16.11
N GLY A 74 -3.73 -20.05 -16.88
CA GLY A 74 -3.47 -20.43 -18.27
C GLY A 74 -2.91 -21.85 -18.44
N ALA A 75 -2.25 -22.39 -17.41
CA ALA A 75 -1.73 -23.75 -17.40
C ALA A 75 -2.75 -24.81 -16.91
N ALA A 76 -3.92 -24.40 -16.39
CA ALA A 76 -4.88 -25.33 -15.82
C ALA A 76 -5.66 -26.09 -16.90
N THR A 77 -5.69 -27.42 -16.80
CA THR A 77 -6.42 -28.29 -17.75
C THR A 77 -7.88 -28.56 -17.34
N GLY A 78 -8.28 -28.08 -16.17
CA GLY A 78 -9.61 -28.29 -15.59
C GLY A 78 -10.14 -27.02 -14.94
N ARG A 79 -11.12 -27.18 -14.05
CA ARG A 79 -11.73 -26.03 -13.35
C ARG A 79 -10.74 -25.40 -12.36
N VAL A 80 -10.75 -24.07 -12.30
CA VAL A 80 -10.05 -23.28 -11.28
C VAL A 80 -11.09 -22.66 -10.35
N LEU A 81 -10.83 -22.73 -9.04
CA LEU A 81 -11.62 -22.06 -8.00
C LEU A 81 -10.69 -21.07 -7.28
N VAL A 82 -11.09 -19.81 -7.20
CA VAL A 82 -10.31 -18.74 -6.55
C VAL A 82 -11.07 -18.25 -5.33
N THR A 83 -10.40 -18.18 -4.19
CA THR A 83 -10.93 -17.64 -2.93
C THR A 83 -10.10 -16.45 -2.50
N THR A 84 -10.74 -15.33 -2.19
CA THR A 84 -10.10 -14.09 -1.73
C THR A 84 -11.01 -13.35 -0.75
N PHE A 85 -10.50 -12.29 -0.11
CA PHE A 85 -11.34 -11.37 0.66
C PHE A 85 -12.32 -10.63 -0.25
N ALA A 86 -13.55 -10.41 0.23
CA ALA A 86 -14.61 -9.80 -0.58
C ALA A 86 -14.41 -8.30 -0.86
N SER A 87 -13.54 -7.63 -0.11
CA SER A 87 -13.31 -6.17 -0.14
C SER A 87 -12.02 -5.77 -0.84
N LEU A 88 -11.35 -6.72 -1.50
CA LEU A 88 -10.08 -6.49 -2.19
C LEU A 88 -10.28 -5.57 -3.40
#